data_AF-A0A7Y8HUB6-F1
#
_entry.id   AF-A0A7Y8HUB6-F1
#
_cell.length_a   1.000
_cell.length_b   1.000
_cell.length_c   1.000
_cell.angle_alpha   90.00
_cell.angle_beta   90.00
_cell.angle_gamma   90.00
#
_symmetry.space_group_name_H-M   'P 1'
#
loop_
_entity.id
_entity.type
_entity.pdbx_description
1 polymer ?
#
loop_
_entity_poly.entity_id
_entity_poly.type
_entity_poly.pdbx_seq_one_letter_code
_entity_poly.pdbx_strand_id
1 'polypeptide(L)'
;MGSIFKRGGRFWIKYHRNGKCYRESSGSDKKMVAKKLLEIREGEIAQGKLPGILFDRTTFEQLAEGFLRDYRINQKKSLVRA
;
A
#
# COMPACT_ATOMS: atom_id res chain seq x y z
N MET A 1 19.69 -0.33 6.38
CA MET A 1 20.12 1.08 6.49
C MET A 1 19.29 1.95 5.57
N GLY A 2 18.12 2.36 6.05
CA GLY A 2 17.33 3.42 5.44
C GLY A 2 17.51 4.79 6.09
N SER A 3 17.01 5.82 5.43
CA SER A 3 16.98 7.20 5.93
C SER A 3 15.57 7.79 5.84
N ILE A 4 15.24 8.67 6.78
CA ILE A 4 13.95 9.36 6.86
C ILE A 4 14.20 10.84 6.58
N PHE A 5 13.43 11.43 5.68
CA PHE A 5 13.53 12.84 5.31
C PHE A 5 12.14 13.46 5.15
N LYS A 6 12.03 14.79 5.26
CA LYS A 6 10.75 15.52 5.14
C LYS A 6 10.67 16.23 3.78
N ARG A 7 9.55 16.11 3.08
CA ARG A 7 9.29 16.76 1.78
C ARG A 7 7.84 17.24 1.71
N GLY A 8 7.63 18.54 1.53
CA GLY A 8 6.29 19.15 1.39
C GLY A 8 5.37 18.91 2.58
N GLY A 9 5.90 18.90 3.81
CA GLY A 9 5.12 18.64 5.03
C GLY A 9 4.97 17.17 5.40
N ARG A 10 5.19 16.23 4.47
CA ARG A 10 5.11 14.78 4.72
C ARG A 10 6.48 14.17 4.94
N PHE A 11 6.56 13.14 5.77
CA PHE A 11 7.77 12.34 5.91
C PHE A 11 7.88 11.29 4.80
N TRP A 12 9.10 11.00 4.42
CA TRP A 12 9.47 10.03 3.39
C TRP A 12 10.55 9.13 3.94
N ILE A 13 10.55 7.90 3.48
CA ILE A 13 11.57 6.91 3.79
C ILE A 13 12.33 6.54 2.52
N LYS A 14 13.63 6.34 2.66
CA LYS A 14 14.51 5.78 1.63
C LYS A 14 15.12 4.51 2.21
N TYR A 15 15.06 3.41 1.49
CA TYR A 15 15.67 2.15 1.92
C TYR A 15 16.25 1.40 0.71
N HIS A 16 17.10 0.41 0.99
CA HIS A 16 17.76 -0.39 -0.05
C HIS A 16 17.28 -1.83 0.03
N ARG A 17 16.91 -2.39 -1.13
CA ARG A 17 16.47 -3.77 -1.27
C ARG A 17 17.11 -4.37 -2.52
N ASN A 18 17.78 -5.51 -2.38
CA ASN A 18 18.42 -6.24 -3.49
C ASN A 18 19.30 -5.34 -4.37
N GLY A 19 20.10 -4.46 -3.75
CA GLY A 19 20.95 -3.49 -4.45
C GLY A 19 20.22 -2.28 -5.05
N LYS A 20 18.88 -2.25 -5.08
CA LYS A 20 18.07 -1.13 -5.58
C LYS A 20 17.63 -0.21 -4.46
N CYS A 21 17.63 1.09 -4.74
CA CYS A 21 17.15 2.10 -3.81
C CYS A 21 15.66 2.38 -4.03
N TYR A 22 14.87 2.29 -2.96
CA TYR A 22 13.43 2.59 -2.96
C TYR A 22 13.16 3.84 -2.11
N ARG A 23 12.18 4.62 -2.54
CA ARG A 23 11.69 5.82 -1.84
C ARG A 23 10.18 5.72 -1.71
N GLU A 24 9.67 5.84 -0.50
CA GLU A 24 8.26 5.69 -0.18
C GLU A 24 7.82 6.82 0.75
N SER A 25 6.66 7.42 0.48
CA SER A 25 6.11 8.45 1.37
C SER A 25 5.44 7.78 2.57
N SER A 26 5.64 8.29 3.77
CA SER A 26 4.89 7.81 4.94
C SER A 26 3.43 8.26 4.94
N GLY A 27 3.04 9.16 4.03
CA GLY A 27 1.70 9.75 3.97
C GLY A 27 1.34 10.65 5.15
N SER A 28 2.26 10.84 6.11
CA SER A 28 1.99 11.56 7.36
C SER A 28 3.07 12.60 7.65
N ASP A 29 2.66 13.66 8.34
CA ASP A 29 3.46 14.71 8.94
C ASP A 29 4.15 14.28 10.26
N LYS A 30 3.93 13.05 10.72
CA LYS A 30 4.53 12.51 11.96
C LYS A 30 5.75 11.65 11.67
N LYS A 31 6.89 12.02 12.27
CA LYS A 31 8.16 11.28 12.15
C LYS A 31 8.06 9.83 12.64
N MET A 32 7.27 9.58 13.69
CA MET A 32 7.07 8.23 14.23
C MET A 32 6.42 7.28 13.21
N VAL A 33 5.49 7.78 12.39
CA VAL A 33 4.83 6.97 11.34
C VAL A 33 5.86 6.53 10.30
N ALA A 34 6.74 7.45 9.87
CA ALA A 34 7.82 7.12 8.94
C ALA A 34 8.84 6.14 9.54
N LYS A 35 9.16 6.27 10.84
CA LYS A 35 10.07 5.34 11.52
C LYS A 35 9.50 3.92 11.55
N LYS A 36 8.24 3.77 11.96
CA LYS A 36 7.56 2.47 11.99
C LYS A 36 7.47 1.84 10.60
N LEU A 37 7.18 2.65 9.58
CA LEU A 37 7.13 2.18 8.19
C LEU A 37 8.51 1.67 7.73
N LEU A 38 9.58 2.40 8.06
CA LEU A 38 10.95 1.97 7.75
C LEU A 38 11.32 0.65 8.44
N GLU A 39 11.01 0.50 9.74
CA GLU A 39 11.26 -0.74 10.49
C GLU A 39 10.53 -1.94 9.88
N ILE A 40 9.26 -1.76 9.48
CA ILE A 40 8.49 -2.81 8.78
C ILE A 40 9.19 -3.21 7.49
N ARG A 41 9.62 -2.25 6.66
CA ARG A 41 10.31 -2.53 5.40
C ARG A 41 11.65 -3.22 5.60
N GLU A 42 12.44 -2.79 6.58
CA GLU A 42 13.71 -3.45 6.89
C GLU A 42 13.48 -4.89 7.40
N GLY A 43 12.43 -5.14 8.18
CA GLY A 43 12.01 -6.48 8.59
C GLY A 43 11.57 -7.38 7.42
N GLU A 44 10.77 -6.84 6.49
CA GLU A 44 10.35 -7.56 5.27
C GLU A 44 11.55 -7.95 4.39
N ILE A 45 12.52 -7.04 4.25
CA ILE A 45 13.77 -7.28 3.50
C ILE A 45 14.61 -8.35 4.18
N ALA A 46 14.75 -8.29 5.51
CA ALA A 46 15.49 -9.27 6.29
C ALA A 46 14.87 -10.67 6.20
N GLN A 47 13.54 -10.78 6.13
CA GLN A 47 12.82 -12.04 5.95
C GLN A 47 12.87 -12.57 4.51
N GLY A 48 13.42 -11.82 3.55
CA GLY A 48 13.41 -12.19 2.13
C GLY A 48 12.01 -12.23 1.52
N LYS A 49 10.98 -11.81 2.27
CA LYS A 49 9.62 -11.67 1.75
C LYS A 49 9.64 -10.49 0.79
N LEU A 50 8.99 -10.67 -0.36
CA LEU A 50 8.59 -9.51 -1.14
C LEU A 50 7.79 -8.61 -0.17
N PRO A 51 8.17 -7.33 0.03
CA PRO A 51 7.22 -6.32 0.43
C PRO A 51 6.11 -6.51 -0.58
N GLY A 52 5.04 -7.17 -0.15
CA GLY A 52 3.83 -7.26 -0.93
C GLY A 52 3.59 -5.82 -1.30
N ILE A 53 3.63 -5.57 -2.60
CA ILE A 53 3.00 -4.44 -3.27
C ILE A 53 1.97 -3.94 -2.29
N LEU A 54 2.10 -2.70 -1.80
CA LEU A 54 1.01 -2.03 -1.09
C LEU A 54 -0.23 -2.55 -1.81
N PHE A 55 -1.03 -3.40 -1.18
CA PHE A 55 -2.35 -3.60 -1.69
C PHE A 55 -2.90 -2.21 -1.48
N ASP A 56 -2.81 -1.46 -2.58
CA ASP A 56 -3.33 -0.14 -2.75
C ASP A 56 -4.64 -0.21 -2.06
N ARG A 57 -4.83 0.69 -1.09
CA ARG A 57 -6.07 0.84 -0.34
C ARG A 57 -7.20 0.68 -1.34
N THR A 58 -7.76 -0.52 -1.46
CA THR A 58 -8.84 -0.77 -2.39
C THR A 58 -9.97 -0.04 -1.72
N THR A 59 -10.28 1.14 -2.25
CA THR A 59 -11.40 1.91 -1.72
C THR A 59 -12.63 1.03 -1.91
N PHE A 60 -13.58 1.13 -0.97
CA PHE A 60 -14.83 0.37 -1.07
C PHE A 60 -15.46 0.49 -2.47
N GLU A 61 -15.31 1.67 -3.09
CA GLU A 61 -15.71 1.97 -4.47
C GLU A 61 -15.10 1.03 -5.51
N GLN A 62 -13.79 0.74 -5.46
CA GLN A 62 -13.14 -0.18 -6.40
C GLN A 62 -13.61 -1.63 -6.23
N LEU A 63 -13.89 -2.05 -4.99
CA LEU A 63 -14.46 -3.37 -4.70
C LEU A 63 -15.93 -3.45 -5.16
N ALA A 64 -16.70 -2.38 -4.95
CA ALA A 64 -18.11 -2.29 -5.35
C ALA A 64 -18.25 -2.27 -6.88
N GLU A 65 -17.39 -1.57 -7.60
CA GLU A 65 -17.37 -1.59 -9.06
C GLU A 65 -17.06 -2.99 -9.61
N GLY A 66 -16.11 -3.72 -9.02
CA GLY A 66 -15.83 -5.11 -9.37
C GLY A 66 -17.06 -6.01 -9.15
N PHE A 67 -17.71 -5.87 -8.01
CA PHE A 67 -18.92 -6.64 -7.66
C PHE A 67 -20.10 -6.36 -8.62
N LEU A 68 -20.35 -5.08 -8.95
CA LEU A 68 -21.42 -4.70 -9.89
C LEU A 68 -21.12 -5.15 -11.33
N ARG A 69 -19.84 -5.15 -11.72
CA ARG A 69 -19.39 -5.61 -13.04
C ARG A 69 -19.56 -7.12 -13.20
N ASP A 70 -19.26 -7.89 -12.15
CA ASP A 70 -19.51 -9.33 -12.10
C ASP A 70 -21.00 -9.68 -12.18
N TYR A 71 -21.88 -8.88 -11.55
CA TYR A 71 -23.33 -9.06 -11.65
C TYR A 71 -23.87 -8.76 -13.07
N ARG A 72 -23.33 -7.74 -13.74
CA ARG A 72 -23.73 -7.40 -15.13
C ARG A 72 -23.26 -8.43 -16.15
N ILE A 73 -22.06 -8.98 -15.99
CA ILE A 73 -21.48 -9.93 -16.95
C ILE A 73 -22.09 -11.33 -16.76
N ASN A 74 -22.37 -11.76 -15.52
CA ASN A 74 -22.79 -13.13 -15.24
C ASN A 74 -24.31 -13.41 -15.39
N GLN A 75 -25.14 -12.46 -15.85
CA GLN A 75 -26.58 -12.63 -16.11
C GLN A 75 -27.35 -13.55 -15.13
N LYS A 76 -27.10 -13.45 -13.82
CA LYS A 76 -27.82 -14.27 -12.83
C LYS A 76 -29.13 -13.59 -12.40
N LYS A 77 -30.21 -14.35 -12.56
CA LYS A 77 -31.65 -14.04 -12.46
C LYS A 77 -32.18 -13.51 -11.10
N SER A 78 -31.36 -12.92 -10.24
CA SER A 78 -31.78 -12.50 -8.88
C SER A 78 -31.48 -11.02 -8.59
N LEU A 79 -31.93 -10.13 -9.47
CA LEU A 79 -31.85 -8.67 -9.35
C LEU A 79 -32.96 -8.04 -8.47
N VAL A 80 -33.75 -8.83 -7.73
CA VAL A 80 -35.00 -8.34 -7.07
C VAL A 80 -34.86 -8.11 -5.55
N ARG A 81 -33.66 -8.29 -4.96
CA ARG A 81 -33.47 -8.15 -3.50
C ARG A 81 -32.23 -7.35 -3.07
N ALA A 82 -31.66 -6.56 -3.96
CA ALA A 82 -30.67 -5.54 -3.62
C ALA A 82 -31.35 -4.17 -3.69
#